data_AF-A0AAU4Y4G8-F1
#
_entry.id   AF-A0AAU4Y4G8-F1
#
_cell.length_a   1.000
_cell.length_b   1.000
_cell.length_c   1.000
_cell.angle_alpha   90.00
_cell.angle_beta   90.00
_cell.angle_gamma   90.00
#
_symmetry.space_group_name_H-M   'P 1'
#
loop_
_entity.id
_entity.type
_entity.pdbx_description
1 polymer ?
#
loop_
_entity_poly.entity_id
_entity_poly.type
_entity_poly.pdbx_seq_one_letter_code
_entity_poly.pdbx_strand_id
1 'polypeptide(L)'
;MRESVQAVQAEVMMSFLVSEELCFRIPVELGYESSDPYAVRLTFHLPGDAPVTWAFGRELLIDGVGRPCGEGDVRVSPVDFDVLGEVLIRLQVGGDQALFRSSAAPLVAFLDRTDKLVPLGQEGAFADFDAHLDEALDRILAEEQSAG
;
A
#
# COMPACT_ATOMS: atom_id res chain seq x y z
N MET A 1 -7.23 23.48 16.77
CA MET A 1 -6.17 22.58 17.28
C MET A 1 -5.77 21.74 16.09
N ARG A 2 -4.58 21.93 15.49
CA ARG A 2 -4.14 21.05 14.40
C ARG A 2 -3.97 19.67 15.02
N GLU A 3 -4.81 18.71 14.64
CA GLU A 3 -4.62 17.33 15.08
C GLU A 3 -3.25 16.87 14.59
N SER A 4 -2.44 16.33 15.51
CA SER A 4 -1.13 15.80 15.17
C SER A 4 -1.34 14.59 14.27
N VAL A 5 -0.86 14.65 13.03
CA VAL A 5 -0.85 13.49 12.13
C VAL A 5 -0.08 12.37 12.82
N GLN A 6 -0.77 11.28 13.13
CA GLN A 6 -0.18 10.07 13.67
C GLN A 6 0.13 9.13 12.51
N ALA A 7 1.28 8.46 12.59
CA ALA A 7 1.77 7.58 11.55
C ALA A 7 2.24 6.24 12.11
N VAL A 8 2.13 5.20 11.29
CA VAL A 8 2.69 3.88 11.54
C VAL A 8 3.72 3.61 10.45
N GLN A 9 4.92 3.21 10.87
CA GLN A 9 5.97 2.77 9.97
C GLN A 9 6.47 1.38 10.35
N ALA A 10 6.89 0.63 9.34
CA ALA A 10 7.59 -0.63 9.46
C ALA A 10 8.49 -0.85 8.24
N GLU A 11 9.48 -1.71 8.38
CA GLU A 11 10.25 -2.23 7.25
C GLU A 11 10.01 -3.74 7.17
N VAL A 12 9.72 -4.24 5.98
CA VAL A 12 9.46 -5.65 5.73
C VAL A 12 10.37 -6.14 4.61
N MET A 13 11.13 -7.21 4.89
CA MET A 13 11.91 -7.88 3.86
C MET A 13 10.98 -8.65 2.93
N MET A 14 11.05 -8.36 1.63
CA MET A 14 10.28 -9.05 0.59
C MET A 14 11.23 -9.68 -0.43
N SER A 15 10.78 -10.77 -1.04
CA SER A 15 11.44 -11.35 -2.22
C SER A 15 10.82 -10.75 -3.48
N PHE A 16 11.60 -10.02 -4.26
CA PHE A 16 11.23 -9.62 -5.63
C PHE A 16 11.52 -10.77 -6.58
N LEU A 17 10.48 -11.29 -7.23
CA LEU A 17 10.53 -12.44 -8.13
C LEU A 17 10.65 -11.93 -9.57
N VAL A 18 11.82 -12.10 -10.16
CA VAL A 18 12.13 -11.62 -11.53
C VAL A 18 11.90 -12.73 -12.56
N SER A 19 12.27 -13.96 -12.22
CA SER A 19 11.97 -15.19 -12.98
C SER A 19 11.77 -16.36 -12.02
N GLU A 20 11.56 -17.57 -12.55
CA GLU A 20 11.46 -18.79 -11.74
C GLU A 20 12.76 -19.08 -10.95
N GLU A 21 13.91 -18.70 -11.50
CA GLU A 21 15.24 -18.96 -10.93
C GLU A 21 15.88 -17.74 -10.24
N LEU A 22 15.36 -16.53 -10.49
CA LEU A 22 15.96 -15.28 -10.00
C LEU A 22 15.02 -14.54 -9.06
N CYS A 23 15.45 -14.43 -7.79
CA CYS A 23 14.81 -13.57 -6.80
C CYS A 23 15.82 -12.78 -5.97
N PHE A 24 15.41 -11.59 -5.53
CA PHE A 24 16.21 -10.71 -4.68
C PHE A 24 15.44 -10.39 -3.40
N ARG A 25 16.11 -10.45 -2.25
CA ARG A 25 15.53 -9.91 -1.01
C ARG A 25 15.80 -8.42 -0.93
N ILE A 26 14.72 -7.65 -0.82
CA ILE A 26 14.76 -6.18 -0.73
C ILE A 26 14.02 -5.72 0.53
N PRO A 27 14.48 -4.66 1.20
CA PRO A 27 13.68 -3.98 2.21
C PRO A 27 12.55 -3.20 1.52
N VAL A 28 11.36 -3.28 2.09
CA VAL A 28 10.19 -2.48 1.67
C VAL A 28 9.70 -1.72 2.88
N GLU A 29 9.68 -0.40 2.77
CA GLU A 29 9.14 0.46 3.82
C GLU A 29 7.63 0.53 3.69
N LEU A 30 6.92 0.30 4.80
CA LEU A 30 5.48 0.43 4.91
C LEU A 30 5.19 1.71 5.70
N GLY A 31 4.33 2.56 5.13
CA GLY A 31 3.87 3.80 5.74
C GLY A 31 2.35 3.87 5.77
N TYR A 32 1.81 4.36 6.88
CA TYR A 32 0.41 4.68 7.07
C TYR A 32 0.30 5.99 7.84
N GLU A 33 -0.58 6.88 7.41
CA GLU A 33 -0.83 8.18 8.04
C GLU A 33 -2.32 8.35 8.30
N SER A 34 -2.68 8.79 9.50
CA SER A 34 -4.08 9.00 9.89
C SER A 34 -4.81 10.07 9.09
N SER A 35 -4.09 10.99 8.45
CA SER A 35 -4.66 11.98 7.52
C SER A 35 -5.08 11.40 6.17
N ASP A 36 -4.55 10.23 5.81
CA ASP A 36 -4.93 9.46 4.62
C ASP A 36 -5.27 8.02 5.05
N PRO A 37 -6.35 7.85 5.83
CA PRO A 37 -6.61 6.61 6.57
C PRO A 37 -7.01 5.43 5.68
N TYR A 38 -7.27 5.68 4.40
CA TYR A 38 -7.61 4.66 3.43
C TYR A 38 -6.39 4.05 2.74
N ALA A 39 -5.22 4.71 2.80
CA ALA A 39 -4.05 4.31 2.04
C ALA A 39 -2.95 3.72 2.92
N VAL A 40 -2.29 2.69 2.41
CA VAL A 40 -0.99 2.22 2.89
C VAL A 40 0.02 2.40 1.76
N ARG A 41 1.16 3.02 2.07
CA ARG A 41 2.25 3.24 1.12
C ARG A 41 3.34 2.18 1.31
N LEU A 42 3.72 1.49 0.24
CA LEU A 42 4.89 0.62 0.20
C LEU A 42 5.96 1.26 -0.68
N THR A 43 7.14 1.49 -0.13
CA THR A 43 8.30 2.00 -0.87
C THR A 43 9.30 0.86 -1.08
N PHE A 44 9.47 0.47 -2.34
CA PHE A 44 10.36 -0.61 -2.77
C PHE A 44 11.74 -0.06 -3.12
N HIS A 45 12.78 -0.60 -2.46
CA HIS A 45 14.17 -0.23 -2.72
C HIS A 45 14.83 -1.28 -3.63
N LEU A 46 14.64 -1.15 -4.95
CA LEU A 46 15.22 -2.06 -5.93
C LEU A 46 16.72 -1.75 -6.14
N PRO A 47 17.60 -2.77 -6.24
CA PRO A 47 19.03 -2.53 -6.43
C PRO A 47 19.34 -1.79 -7.73
N GLY A 48 19.92 -0.60 -7.61
CA GLY A 48 20.36 0.22 -8.76
C GLY A 48 19.32 1.20 -9.28
N ASP A 49 18.11 1.19 -8.75
CA ASP A 49 17.03 2.10 -9.13
C ASP A 49 16.70 3.11 -8.02
N ALA A 50 15.99 4.18 -8.38
CA ALA A 50 15.38 5.06 -7.38
C ALA A 50 14.26 4.32 -6.64
N PRO A 51 14.02 4.60 -5.34
CA PRO A 51 12.91 4.00 -4.61
C PRO A 51 11.57 4.30 -5.30
N VAL A 52 10.73 3.28 -5.41
CA VAL A 52 9.39 3.40 -6.01
C VAL A 52 8.33 3.22 -4.94
N THR A 53 7.44 4.20 -4.79
CA THR A 53 6.35 4.15 -3.82
C THR A 53 5.03 3.85 -4.50
N TRP A 54 4.31 2.86 -4.00
CA TRP A 54 2.94 2.53 -4.39
C TRP A 54 1.98 2.78 -3.22
N ALA A 55 0.82 3.34 -3.53
CA ALA A 55 -0.29 3.45 -2.59
C ALA A 55 -1.28 2.32 -2.83
N PHE A 56 -1.69 1.66 -1.75
CA PHE A 56 -2.63 0.55 -1.74
C PHE A 56 -3.82 0.94 -0.87
N GLY A 57 -5.02 0.48 -1.25
CA GLY A 57 -6.12 0.46 -0.30
C GLY A 57 -5.73 -0.33 0.94
N ARG A 58 -5.92 0.23 2.12
CA ARG A 58 -5.65 -0.46 3.39
C ARG A 58 -6.45 -1.74 3.51
N GLU A 59 -7.73 -1.69 3.13
CA GLU A 59 -8.62 -2.86 3.08
C GLU A 59 -8.12 -3.95 2.12
N LEU A 60 -7.51 -3.56 1.00
CA LEU A 60 -6.97 -4.50 0.02
C LEU A 60 -5.86 -5.36 0.63
N LEU A 61 -4.96 -4.74 1.40
CA LEU A 61 -3.90 -5.47 2.08
C LEU A 61 -4.45 -6.35 3.21
N ILE A 62 -5.45 -5.88 3.96
CA ILE A 62 -6.10 -6.65 5.04
C ILE A 62 -6.75 -7.91 4.48
N ASP A 63 -7.54 -7.78 3.43
CA ASP A 63 -8.16 -8.93 2.76
C ASP A 63 -7.12 -9.82 2.09
N GLY A 64 -6.12 -9.23 1.43
CA GLY A 64 -5.12 -9.91 0.62
C GLY A 64 -4.19 -10.85 1.38
N VAL A 65 -4.04 -10.63 2.69
CA VAL A 65 -3.33 -11.56 3.57
C VAL A 65 -4.11 -12.86 3.75
N GLY A 66 -5.45 -12.82 3.73
CA GLY A 66 -6.31 -13.99 4.00
C GLY A 66 -6.95 -14.63 2.77
N ARG A 67 -7.16 -13.87 1.69
CA ARG A 67 -7.83 -14.35 0.46
C ARG A 67 -7.31 -13.61 -0.78
N PRO A 68 -7.49 -14.16 -1.99
CA PRO A 68 -7.10 -13.47 -3.21
C PRO A 68 -8.06 -12.28 -3.44
N CYS A 69 -7.50 -11.11 -3.71
CA CYS A 69 -8.24 -9.88 -3.97
C CYS A 69 -7.44 -8.92 -4.86
N GLY A 70 -8.07 -7.80 -5.21
CA GLY A 70 -7.51 -6.78 -6.08
C GLY A 70 -7.95 -6.90 -7.54
N GLU A 71 -8.04 -5.75 -8.18
CA GLU A 71 -8.43 -5.56 -9.57
C GLU A 71 -7.48 -4.57 -10.25
N GLY A 72 -7.39 -4.66 -11.58
CA GLY A 72 -6.49 -3.81 -12.36
C GLY A 72 -5.02 -4.06 -12.04
N ASP A 73 -4.33 -2.98 -11.68
CA ASP A 73 -2.87 -2.91 -11.56
C ASP A 73 -2.32 -3.56 -10.28
N VAL A 74 -3.17 -3.90 -9.32
CA VAL A 74 -2.76 -4.47 -8.04
C VAL A 74 -3.56 -5.73 -7.74
N ARG A 75 -2.85 -6.83 -7.47
CA ARG A 75 -3.44 -8.04 -6.89
C ARG A 75 -2.66 -8.50 -5.68
N VAL A 76 -3.38 -8.93 -4.65
CA VAL A 76 -2.80 -9.47 -3.41
C VAL A 76 -3.46 -10.82 -3.13
N SER A 77 -2.65 -11.82 -2.76
CA SER A 77 -3.17 -13.15 -2.46
C SER A 77 -2.25 -13.92 -1.52
N PRO A 78 -2.78 -14.75 -0.61
CA PRO A 78 -1.96 -15.72 0.10
C PRO A 78 -1.43 -16.78 -0.87
N VAL A 79 -0.24 -17.32 -0.57
CA VAL A 79 0.34 -18.45 -1.34
C VAL A 79 -0.36 -19.76 -0.98
N ASP A 80 -0.69 -19.94 0.30
CA ASP A 80 -1.39 -21.10 0.84
C ASP A 80 -2.57 -20.60 1.70
N PHE A 81 -3.74 -21.21 1.53
CA PHE A 81 -4.96 -20.84 2.23
C PHE A 81 -5.05 -21.44 3.64
N ASP A 82 -4.33 -22.54 3.90
CA ASP A 82 -4.44 -23.29 5.16
C ASP A 82 -3.46 -22.79 6.24
N VAL A 83 -2.46 -21.98 5.84
CA VAL A 83 -1.44 -21.42 6.74
C VAL A 83 -1.19 -19.96 6.40
N LEU A 84 -1.24 -19.07 7.40
CA LEU A 84 -0.70 -17.72 7.30
C LEU A 84 0.82 -17.77 7.12
N GLY A 85 1.26 -18.05 5.90
CA GLY A 85 2.66 -18.24 5.55
C GLY A 85 3.19 -17.07 4.75
N GLU A 86 2.84 -17.03 3.47
CA GLU A 86 3.36 -16.07 2.50
C GLU A 86 2.22 -15.35 1.76
N VAL A 87 2.46 -14.09 1.42
CA VAL A 87 1.56 -13.24 0.61
C VAL A 87 2.30 -12.85 -0.66
N LEU A 88 1.62 -12.96 -1.79
CA LEU A 88 2.05 -12.45 -3.08
C LEU A 88 1.37 -11.11 -3.36
N ILE A 89 2.18 -10.13 -3.75
CA ILE A 89 1.74 -8.81 -4.22
C ILE A 89 2.20 -8.67 -5.67
N ARG A 90 1.25 -8.53 -6.59
CA ARG A 90 1.50 -8.31 -8.01
C ARG A 90 1.14 -6.89 -8.36
N LEU A 91 2.09 -6.20 -8.99
CA LEU A 91 1.93 -4.85 -9.52
C LEU A 91 2.06 -4.90 -11.04
N GLN A 92 1.18 -4.24 -11.76
CA GLN A 92 1.19 -4.17 -13.21
C GLN A 92 1.19 -2.71 -13.66
N VAL A 93 2.06 -2.37 -14.62
CA VAL A 93 2.11 -1.05 -15.25
C VAL A 93 2.18 -1.27 -16.76
N GLY A 94 1.07 -1.03 -17.45
CA GLY A 94 0.95 -1.35 -18.86
C GLY A 94 1.16 -2.85 -19.12
N GLY A 95 2.21 -3.19 -19.87
CA GLY A 95 2.59 -4.58 -20.15
C GLY A 95 3.57 -5.19 -19.15
N ASP A 96 4.16 -4.38 -18.26
CA ASP A 96 5.18 -4.82 -17.32
C ASP A 96 4.55 -5.26 -16.00
N GLN A 97 5.16 -6.28 -15.38
CA GLN A 97 4.68 -6.86 -14.12
C GLN A 97 5.83 -7.02 -13.13
N ALA A 98 5.59 -6.61 -11.88
CA ALA A 98 6.45 -6.90 -10.74
C ALA A 98 5.72 -7.83 -9.76
N LEU A 99 6.41 -8.86 -9.26
CA LEU A 99 5.85 -9.81 -8.30
C LEU A 99 6.71 -9.85 -7.05
N PHE A 100 6.09 -9.60 -5.90
CA PHE A 100 6.73 -9.62 -4.59
C PHE A 100 6.12 -10.70 -3.72
N ARG A 101 6.97 -11.37 -2.94
CA ARG A 101 6.57 -12.35 -1.95
C ARG A 101 7.05 -11.92 -0.57
N SER A 102 6.15 -11.92 0.40
CA SER A 102 6.45 -11.53 1.78
C SER A 102 5.88 -12.54 2.76
N SER A 103 6.45 -12.61 3.97
CA SER A 103 5.79 -13.31 5.07
C SER A 103 4.55 -12.52 5.50
N ALA A 104 3.45 -13.23 5.79
CA ALA A 104 2.20 -12.61 6.23
C ALA A 104 2.35 -11.89 7.59
N ALA A 105 3.11 -12.47 8.52
CA ALA A 105 3.19 -12.01 9.91
C ALA A 105 3.58 -10.51 10.07
N PRO A 106 4.66 -9.99 9.46
CA PRO A 106 5.01 -8.58 9.57
C PRO A 106 3.97 -7.65 8.92
N LEU A 107 3.32 -8.08 7.83
CA LEU A 107 2.22 -7.32 7.21
C LEU A 107 1.02 -7.22 8.16
N VAL A 108 0.61 -8.33 8.75
CA VAL A 108 -0.47 -8.39 9.74
C VAL A 108 -0.16 -7.51 10.96
N ALA A 109 1.07 -7.60 11.49
CA ALA A 109 1.48 -6.79 12.63
C ALA A 109 1.47 -5.28 12.33
N PHE A 110 1.82 -4.89 11.10
CA PHE A 110 1.70 -3.52 10.65
C PHE A 110 0.23 -3.09 10.56
N LEU A 111 -0.63 -3.90 9.91
CA LEU A 111 -2.05 -3.60 9.72
C LEU A 111 -2.84 -3.56 11.05
N ASP A 112 -2.50 -4.39 12.02
CA ASP A 112 -3.07 -4.32 13.37
C ASP A 112 -2.73 -2.98 14.08
N ARG A 113 -1.55 -2.42 13.82
CA ARG A 113 -1.18 -1.09 14.34
C ARG A 113 -1.92 0.03 13.62
N THR A 114 -2.23 -0.12 12.33
CA THR A 114 -3.03 0.89 11.59
C THR A 114 -4.49 0.88 12.04
N ASP A 115 -5.06 -0.30 12.29
CA ASP A 115 -6.42 -0.46 12.81
C ASP A 115 -6.57 0.09 14.23
N LYS A 116 -5.57 -0.12 15.10
CA LYS A 116 -5.53 0.52 16.42
C LYS A 116 -5.47 2.05 16.38
N LEU A 117 -4.91 2.60 15.30
CA LEU A 117 -4.81 4.05 15.12
C LEU A 117 -6.10 4.64 14.54
N VAL A 118 -6.61 4.03 13.47
CA VAL A 118 -7.90 4.36 12.86
C VAL A 118 -8.62 3.04 12.56
N PRO A 119 -9.62 2.64 13.35
CA PRO A 119 -10.32 1.38 13.10
C PRO A 119 -10.94 1.35 11.71
N LEU A 120 -10.94 0.17 11.07
CA LEU A 120 -11.69 -0.02 9.82
C LEU A 120 -13.16 0.40 9.98
N GLY A 121 -13.68 1.15 9.00
CA GLY A 121 -15.03 1.71 9.01
C GLY A 121 -15.18 3.02 9.79
N GLN A 122 -14.14 3.49 10.48
CA GLN A 122 -14.14 4.79 11.19
C GLN A 122 -13.29 5.85 10.49
N GLU A 123 -12.78 5.57 9.29
CA GLU A 123 -11.85 6.43 8.55
C GLU A 123 -12.42 7.83 8.30
N GLY A 124 -13.73 7.94 8.05
CA GLY A 124 -14.39 9.23 7.80
C GLY A 124 -14.35 10.21 8.97
N ALA A 125 -14.06 9.76 10.19
CA ALA A 125 -13.86 10.64 11.34
C ALA A 125 -12.44 11.25 11.38
N PHE A 126 -11.49 10.70 10.62
CA PHE A 126 -10.08 11.08 10.59
C PHE A 126 -9.67 11.68 9.25
N ALA A 127 -10.36 11.31 8.17
CA ALA A 127 -10.20 11.94 6.88
C ALA A 127 -10.97 13.26 6.86
N ASP A 128 -10.27 14.38 6.71
CA ASP A 128 -10.88 15.63 6.26
C ASP A 128 -11.15 15.53 4.75
N PHE A 129 -12.08 14.65 4.38
CA PHE A 129 -12.33 14.25 3.00
C PHE A 129 -12.78 15.43 2.15
N ASP A 130 -13.62 16.30 2.73
CA ASP A 130 -14.15 17.48 2.04
C ASP A 130 -13.03 18.47 1.70
N ALA A 131 -12.13 18.75 2.65
CA ALA A 131 -10.99 19.63 2.39
C ALA A 131 -10.03 19.08 1.34
N HIS A 132 -9.71 17.77 1.38
CA HIS A 132 -8.83 17.15 0.38
C HIS A 132 -9.46 17.09 -1.02
N LEU A 133 -10.77 16.86 -1.10
CA LEU A 133 -11.47 16.84 -2.38
C LEU A 133 -11.49 18.22 -3.02
N ASP A 134 -11.79 19.26 -2.24
CA ASP A 134 -11.79 20.64 -2.73
C ASP A 134 -10.39 21.04 -3.23
N GLU A 135 -9.33 20.75 -2.47
CA GLU A 135 -7.94 21.01 -2.90
C GLU A 135 -7.56 20.25 -4.18
N ALA A 136 -8.01 19.00 -4.34
CA ALA A 136 -7.73 18.20 -5.53
C ALA A 136 -8.47 18.74 -6.75
N LEU A 137 -9.74 19.11 -6.61
CA LEU A 137 -10.54 19.70 -7.67
C LEU A 137 -9.98 21.05 -8.11
N ASP A 138 -9.61 21.91 -7.15
CA ASP A 138 -8.99 23.22 -7.43
C ASP A 138 -7.70 23.07 -8.24
N ARG A 139 -6.86 22.07 -7.89
CA ARG A 139 -5.63 21.77 -8.62
C ARG A 139 -5.89 21.34 -10.06
N ILE A 140 -6.82 20.40 -10.27
CA ILE A 140 -7.16 19.90 -11.60
C ILE A 140 -7.71 21.05 -12.46
N LEU A 141 -8.61 21.87 -11.89
CA LEU A 141 -9.17 23.04 -12.59
C LEU A 141 -8.10 24.08 -12.93
N ALA A 142 -7.08 24.26 -12.09
CA ALA A 142 -5.97 25.17 -12.37
C ALA A 142 -5.03 24.63 -13.48
N GLU A 143 -4.83 23.33 -13.55
CA GLU A 143 -4.02 22.68 -14.60
C GLU A 143 -4.70 22.78 -15.97
N GLU A 144 -6.02 22.62 -16.05
CA GLU A 144 -6.76 22.78 -17.32
C GLU A 144 -6.77 24.23 -17.83
N GLN A 145 -6.80 25.22 -16.93
CA GLN A 145 -6.76 26.64 -17.29
C GLN A 145 -5.38 27.11 -17.76
N SER A 146 -4.32 26.39 -17.44
CA SER A 146 -2.95 26.70 -17.83
C SER A 146 -2.53 26.06 -19.17
N ALA A 147 -3.34 25.13 -19.68
CA ALA A 147 -3.10 24.39 -20.92
C ALA A 147 -3.84 24.96 -22.16
N GLY A 148 -4.58 26.07 -22.00
CA GLY A 148 -5.28 26.79 -23.08
C GLY A 148 -4.67 28.15 -23.39
#